data_AF-A0A2S7TEB4-F1
#
_entry.id   AF-A0A2S7TEB4-F1
#
_cell.length_a   1.000
_cell.length_b   1.000
_cell.length_c   1.000
_cell.angle_alpha   90.00
_cell.angle_beta   90.00
_cell.angle_gamma   90.00
#
_symmetry.space_group_name_H-M   'P 1'
#
loop_
_entity.id
_entity.type
_entity.pdbx_description
1 polymer ?
#
loop_
_entity_poly.entity_id
_entity_poly.type
_entity_poly.pdbx_seq_one_letter_code
_entity_poly.pdbx_strand_id
1 'polypeptide(L)'
;MECKNCKTQRAESEEICDLCNYPIKGTEKEQASFIAKQVIQKSDVLESIERLKKSRIILFLLGGFNIIVPFTPFLKNLTNFEYIFSISLGLILIGFGFLTFKKPKIALIIPLSLFILYYVLLLLINPIYLFSGILWKILIILGLGYGYFSVRKSDKILSENKYLASVLGFGKIENK
;
A
#
# COMPACT_ATOMS: atom_id res chain seq x y z
N MET A 1 26.13 13.30 -27.08
CA MET A 1 26.11 13.95 -25.74
C MET A 1 25.47 13.02 -24.71
N GLU A 2 25.76 13.18 -23.41
CA GLU A 2 25.22 12.31 -22.36
C GLU A 2 24.05 12.97 -21.61
N CYS A 3 22.96 12.23 -21.37
CA CYS A 3 21.83 12.73 -20.60
C CYS A 3 22.22 12.93 -19.12
N LYS A 4 22.08 14.15 -18.59
CA LYS A 4 22.43 14.47 -17.19
C LYS A 4 21.69 13.62 -16.15
N ASN A 5 20.46 13.20 -16.45
CA ASN A 5 19.61 12.40 -15.56
C ASN A 5 19.86 10.88 -15.65
N CYS A 6 19.77 10.29 -16.84
CA CYS A 6 19.83 8.82 -17.02
C CYS A 6 21.16 8.30 -17.55
N LYS A 7 22.13 9.17 -17.84
CA LYS A 7 23.48 8.82 -18.31
C LYS A 7 23.55 8.09 -19.66
N THR A 8 22.42 7.96 -20.36
CA THR A 8 22.41 7.38 -21.72
C THR A 8 22.99 8.35 -22.76
N GLN A 9 23.72 7.81 -23.73
CA GLN A 9 24.19 8.57 -24.90
C GLN A 9 23.02 8.98 -25.81
N ARG A 10 23.08 10.21 -26.30
CA ARG A 10 22.03 10.86 -27.11
C ARG A 10 22.60 11.60 -28.30
N ALA A 11 21.80 11.69 -29.36
CA ALA A 11 22.08 12.57 -30.47
C ALA A 11 22.00 14.04 -30.01
N GLU A 12 22.88 14.88 -30.54
CA GLU A 12 22.97 16.30 -30.19
C GLU A 12 21.75 17.12 -30.65
N SER A 13 20.97 16.57 -31.59
CA SER A 13 19.73 17.15 -32.08
C SER A 13 18.55 17.01 -31.12
N GLU A 14 18.57 16.06 -30.18
CA GLU A 14 17.43 15.76 -29.31
C GLU A 14 17.13 16.88 -28.31
N GLU A 15 15.88 17.35 -28.29
CA GLU A 15 15.39 18.32 -27.30
C GLU A 15 15.02 17.65 -25.97
N ILE A 16 14.54 16.41 -26.03
CA ILE A 16 14.08 15.61 -24.89
C ILE A 16 14.71 14.22 -24.99
N CYS A 17 15.19 13.70 -23.88
CA CYS A 17 15.68 12.32 -23.80
C CYS A 17 14.52 11.33 -23.95
N ASP A 18 14.50 10.56 -25.03
CA ASP A 18 13.56 9.46 -25.33
C ASP A 18 13.38 8.40 -24.20
N LEU A 19 14.38 8.17 -23.33
CA LEU A 19 14.33 7.15 -22.28
C LEU A 19 13.68 7.67 -21.00
N CYS A 20 14.11 8.85 -20.55
CA CYS A 20 13.71 9.38 -19.25
C CYS A 20 12.87 10.66 -19.33
N ASN A 21 12.64 11.21 -20.53
CA ASN A 21 11.93 12.47 -20.79
C ASN A 21 12.61 13.73 -20.20
N TYR A 22 13.91 13.66 -19.92
CA TYR A 22 14.68 14.82 -19.46
C TYR A 22 14.78 15.90 -20.57
N PRO A 23 14.47 17.18 -20.29
CA PRO A 23 14.54 18.26 -21.28
C PRO A 23 16.00 18.69 -21.50
N ILE A 24 16.66 18.09 -22.49
CA ILE A 24 18.07 18.28 -22.78
C ILE A 24 18.39 19.73 -23.18
N LYS A 25 17.56 20.31 -24.05
CA LYS A 25 17.68 21.69 -24.53
C LYS A 25 16.79 22.67 -23.75
N GLY A 26 16.14 22.21 -22.68
CA GLY A 26 15.35 23.07 -21.81
C GLY A 26 16.22 24.05 -21.02
N THR A 27 15.59 25.09 -20.52
CA THR A 27 16.21 26.08 -19.62
C THR A 27 16.75 25.42 -18.35
N GLU A 28 17.69 26.06 -17.65
CA GLU A 28 18.18 25.58 -16.36
C GLU A 28 17.03 25.33 -15.36
N LYS A 29 16.00 26.19 -15.40
CA LYS A 29 14.80 26.06 -14.57
C LYS A 29 14.00 24.80 -14.91
N GLU A 30 13.79 24.49 -16.19
CA GLU A 30 13.08 23.28 -16.62
C GLU A 30 13.86 22.01 -16.27
N GLN A 31 15.18 22.03 -16.51
CA GLN A 31 16.09 20.95 -16.13
C GLN A 31 16.06 20.70 -14.62
N ALA A 32 16.16 21.75 -13.81
CA ALA A 32 16.12 21.66 -12.35
C ALA A 32 14.76 21.18 -11.84
N SER A 33 13.66 21.71 -12.38
CA SER A 33 12.29 21.29 -12.04
C SER A 33 12.05 19.82 -12.34
N PHE A 34 12.55 19.33 -13.47
CA PHE A 34 12.47 17.92 -13.84
C PHE A 34 13.21 17.03 -12.82
N ILE A 35 14.45 17.37 -12.46
CA ILE A 35 15.22 16.59 -11.48
C ILE A 35 14.54 16.61 -10.10
N ALA A 36 14.06 17.77 -9.67
CA ALA A 36 13.31 17.89 -8.41
C ALA A 36 12.07 16.98 -8.41
N LYS A 37 11.30 16.96 -9.51
CA LYS A 37 10.15 16.07 -9.67
C LYS A 37 10.55 14.60 -9.58
N GLN A 38 11.65 14.18 -10.20
CA GLN A 38 12.15 12.79 -10.12
C GLN A 38 12.52 12.40 -8.68
N VAL A 39 13.19 13.28 -7.95
CA VAL A 39 13.57 13.04 -6.55
C VAL A 39 12.34 12.88 -5.67
N ILE A 40 11.35 13.77 -5.81
CA ILE A 40 10.09 13.71 -5.05
C ILE A 40 9.33 12.42 -5.38
N GLN A 41 9.18 12.08 -6.67
CA GLN A 41 8.50 10.87 -7.11
C GLN A 41 9.18 9.60 -6.60
N LYS A 42 10.53 9.56 -6.60
CA LYS A 42 11.28 8.45 -6.02
C LYS A 42 11.01 8.30 -4.53
N SER A 43 11.06 9.42 -3.79
CA SER A 43 10.76 9.43 -2.35
C SER A 43 9.35 8.92 -2.06
N ASP A 44 8.36 9.40 -2.82
CA ASP A 44 6.96 9.00 -2.69
C ASP A 44 6.77 7.48 -2.88
N VAL A 45 7.43 6.89 -3.89
CA VAL A 45 7.35 5.44 -4.15
C VAL A 45 7.97 4.65 -3.00
N LEU A 46 9.14 5.06 -2.51
CA LEU A 46 9.81 4.39 -1.39
C LEU A 46 8.97 4.46 -0.10
N GLU A 47 8.37 5.61 0.17
CA GLU A 47 7.48 5.78 1.32
C GLU A 47 6.23 4.87 1.20
N SER A 48 5.68 4.73 0.00
CA SER A 48 4.55 3.82 -0.25
C SER A 48 4.87 2.36 0.03
N ILE A 49 6.09 1.91 -0.28
CA ILE A 49 6.54 0.54 0.04
C ILE A 49 6.60 0.35 1.56
N GLU A 50 7.10 1.35 2.28
CA GLU A 50 7.19 1.28 3.74
C GLU A 50 5.81 1.28 4.41
N ARG A 51 4.88 2.12 3.92
CA ARG A 51 3.48 2.11 4.37
C ARG A 51 2.79 0.79 4.07
N LEU A 52 3.07 0.16 2.92
CA LEU A 52 2.56 -1.17 2.59
C LEU A 52 3.09 -2.24 3.56
N LYS A 53 4.38 -2.20 3.93
CA LYS A 53 4.94 -3.11 4.96
C LYS A 53 4.24 -2.94 6.31
N LYS A 54 4.01 -1.70 6.76
CA LYS A 54 3.27 -1.42 7.99
C LYS A 54 1.84 -1.98 7.93
N SER A 55 1.15 -1.77 6.81
CA SER A 55 -0.21 -2.29 6.59
C SER A 55 -0.25 -3.83 6.64
N ARG A 56 0.77 -4.48 6.07
CA ARG A 56 0.93 -5.94 6.12
C ARG A 56 1.14 -6.43 7.55
N ILE A 57 2.01 -5.77 8.31
CA ILE A 57 2.23 -6.10 9.73
C ILE A 57 0.93 -5.99 10.51
N ILE A 58 0.13 -4.94 10.26
CA ILE A 58 -1.18 -4.77 10.89
C ILE A 58 -2.10 -5.96 10.57
N LEU A 59 -2.18 -6.42 9.31
CA LEU A 59 -2.97 -7.60 8.94
C LEU A 59 -2.51 -8.86 9.69
N PHE A 60 -1.20 -9.09 9.82
CA PHE A 60 -0.67 -10.23 10.57
C PHE A 60 -0.93 -10.12 12.07
N LEU A 61 -0.77 -8.93 12.66
CA LEU A 61 -1.06 -8.71 14.07
C LEU A 61 -2.54 -8.93 14.38
N LEU A 62 -3.43 -8.41 13.54
CA LEU A 62 -4.87 -8.62 13.71
C LEU A 62 -5.26 -10.07 13.50
N GLY A 63 -4.67 -10.73 12.51
CA GLY A 63 -4.90 -12.14 12.26
C GLY A 63 -4.45 -13.03 13.41
N GLY A 64 -3.23 -12.81 13.91
CA GLY A 64 -2.70 -13.49 15.09
C GLY A 64 -3.52 -13.20 16.35
N PHE A 65 -3.92 -11.94 16.56
CA PHE A 65 -4.78 -11.55 17.67
C PHE A 65 -6.12 -12.29 17.65
N ASN A 66 -6.79 -12.36 16.50
CA ASN A 66 -8.05 -13.10 16.35
C ASN A 66 -7.88 -14.61 16.59
N ILE A 67 -6.72 -15.19 16.29
CA ILE A 67 -6.46 -16.61 16.57
C ILE A 67 -6.17 -16.83 18.05
N ILE A 68 -5.36 -15.97 18.69
CA ILE A 68 -4.83 -16.19 20.04
C ILE A 68 -5.85 -15.83 21.13
N VAL A 69 -6.56 -14.71 20.96
CA VAL A 69 -7.43 -14.13 22.01
C VAL A 69 -8.53 -15.08 22.50
N PRO A 70 -9.22 -15.86 21.65
CA PRO A 70 -10.22 -16.83 22.12
C PRO A 70 -9.67 -17.86 23.12
N PHE A 71 -8.38 -18.19 23.05
CA PHE A 71 -7.74 -19.14 23.97
C PHE A 71 -7.30 -18.51 25.30
N THR A 72 -7.44 -17.19 25.45
CA THR A 72 -7.06 -16.49 26.67
C THR A 72 -8.17 -16.54 27.72
N PRO A 73 -7.84 -16.50 29.03
CA PRO A 73 -8.85 -16.50 30.10
C PRO A 73 -9.67 -15.20 30.15
N PHE A 74 -9.41 -14.22 29.28
CA PHE A 74 -10.16 -12.96 29.19
C PHE A 74 -11.56 -13.15 28.58
N LEU A 75 -11.76 -14.18 27.74
CA LEU A 75 -13.03 -14.48 27.09
C LEU A 75 -13.60 -15.81 27.60
N LYS A 76 -13.90 -15.87 28.90
CA LYS A 76 -14.63 -17.02 29.46
C LYS A 76 -16.07 -17.00 28.91
N ASN A 77 -16.55 -18.15 28.45
CA ASN A 77 -17.90 -18.41 27.91
C ASN A 77 -18.12 -18.13 26.41
N LEU A 78 -17.07 -18.13 25.59
CA LEU A 78 -17.26 -18.18 24.14
C LEU A 78 -17.92 -19.49 23.73
N THR A 79 -18.93 -19.39 22.87
CA THR A 79 -19.55 -20.53 22.19
C THR A 79 -18.59 -21.14 21.17
N ASN A 80 -18.75 -22.43 20.84
CA ASN A 80 -17.97 -23.09 19.79
C ASN A 80 -18.02 -22.32 18.45
N PHE A 81 -19.17 -21.71 18.15
CA PHE A 81 -19.34 -20.90 16.96
C PHE A 81 -18.45 -19.65 16.97
N GLU A 82 -18.37 -18.93 18.09
CA GLU A 82 -17.52 -17.74 18.22
C GLU A 82 -16.03 -18.08 18.12
N TYR A 83 -15.61 -19.22 18.67
CA TYR A 83 -14.25 -19.74 18.50
C TYR A 83 -13.91 -19.97 17.03
N ILE A 84 -14.74 -20.74 16.33
CA ILE A 84 -14.53 -21.08 14.92
C ILE A 84 -14.53 -19.81 14.06
N PHE A 85 -15.48 -18.89 14.31
CA PHE A 85 -15.57 -17.63 13.60
C PHE A 85 -14.33 -16.76 13.78
N SER A 86 -13.85 -16.62 15.02
CA SER A 86 -12.67 -15.80 15.32
C SER A 86 -11.40 -16.36 14.69
N ILE A 87 -11.18 -17.67 14.79
CA ILE A 87 -10.04 -18.34 14.15
C ILE A 87 -10.10 -18.19 12.62
N SER A 88 -11.28 -18.41 12.03
CA SER A 88 -11.50 -18.28 10.58
C SER A 88 -11.19 -16.86 10.10
N LEU A 89 -11.69 -15.85 10.81
CA LEU A 89 -11.41 -14.45 10.52
C LEU A 89 -9.90 -14.15 10.61
N GLY A 90 -9.23 -14.69 11.63
CA GLY A 90 -7.79 -14.53 11.80
C GLY A 90 -6.98 -15.12 10.65
N LEU A 91 -7.33 -16.33 10.20
CA LEU A 91 -6.71 -16.96 9.03
C LEU A 91 -6.95 -16.17 7.73
N ILE A 92 -8.16 -15.63 7.54
CA ILE A 92 -8.49 -14.78 6.39
C ILE A 92 -7.62 -13.51 6.39
N LEU A 93 -7.46 -12.85 7.54
CA LEU A 93 -6.62 -11.66 7.68
C LEU A 93 -5.14 -11.94 7.41
N ILE A 94 -4.62 -13.07 7.91
CA ILE A 94 -3.25 -13.53 7.59
C ILE A 94 -3.13 -13.80 6.08
N GLY A 95 -4.13 -14.45 5.48
CA GLY A 95 -4.19 -14.68 4.04
C GLY A 95 -4.12 -13.38 3.23
N PHE A 96 -4.85 -12.34 3.64
CA PHE A 96 -4.72 -11.01 3.06
C PHE A 96 -3.35 -10.39 3.30
N GLY A 97 -2.76 -10.58 4.49
CA GLY A 97 -1.39 -10.20 4.80
C GLY A 97 -0.40 -10.77 3.77
N PHE A 98 -0.50 -12.06 3.44
CA PHE A 98 0.30 -12.67 2.37
C PHE A 98 -0.07 -12.17 0.97
N LEU A 99 -1.36 -11.94 0.70
CA LEU A 99 -1.81 -11.41 -0.59
C LEU A 99 -1.23 -10.02 -0.88
N THR A 100 -0.86 -9.23 0.16
CA THR A 100 -0.22 -7.92 -0.03
C THR A 100 1.11 -7.98 -0.81
N PHE A 101 1.81 -9.11 -0.83
CA PHE A 101 3.05 -9.27 -1.61
C PHE A 101 2.79 -9.34 -3.12
N LYS A 102 1.63 -9.87 -3.54
CA LYS A 102 1.29 -10.07 -4.96
C LYS A 102 0.30 -9.03 -5.48
N LYS A 103 -0.75 -8.75 -4.70
CA LYS A 103 -1.87 -7.88 -5.08
C LYS A 103 -2.21 -6.90 -3.96
N PRO A 104 -1.33 -5.93 -3.65
CA PRO A 104 -1.46 -5.04 -2.49
C PRO A 104 -2.77 -4.24 -2.47
N LYS A 105 -3.23 -3.72 -3.61
CA LYS A 105 -4.50 -2.97 -3.68
C LYS A 105 -5.69 -3.79 -3.21
N ILE A 106 -5.83 -5.00 -3.74
CA ILE A 106 -6.94 -5.91 -3.43
C ILE A 106 -6.82 -6.39 -1.98
N ALA A 107 -5.61 -6.71 -1.54
CA ALA A 107 -5.33 -7.20 -0.21
C ALA A 107 -5.59 -6.19 0.91
N LEU A 108 -5.59 -4.88 0.61
CA LEU A 108 -5.91 -3.83 1.57
C LEU A 108 -7.38 -3.42 1.51
N ILE A 109 -7.96 -3.30 0.31
CA ILE A 109 -9.32 -2.78 0.16
C ILE A 109 -10.38 -3.78 0.64
N ILE A 110 -10.23 -5.08 0.36
CA ILE A 110 -11.21 -6.09 0.76
C ILE A 110 -11.37 -6.15 2.29
N PRO A 111 -10.31 -6.38 3.09
CA PRO A 111 -10.46 -6.42 4.55
C PRO A 111 -10.93 -5.09 5.12
N LEU A 112 -10.52 -3.96 4.54
CA LEU A 112 -11.02 -2.65 4.95
C LEU A 112 -12.53 -2.50 4.70
N SER A 113 -13.02 -2.92 3.53
CA SER A 113 -14.44 -2.90 3.19
C SER A 113 -15.25 -3.83 4.07
N LEU A 114 -14.77 -5.05 4.33
CA LEU A 114 -15.41 -6.00 5.25
C LEU A 114 -15.51 -5.42 6.66
N PHE A 115 -14.44 -4.77 7.12
CA PHE A 115 -14.40 -4.13 8.43
C PHE A 115 -15.42 -2.98 8.53
N ILE A 116 -15.44 -2.09 7.53
CA ILE A 116 -16.42 -0.99 7.48
C ILE A 116 -17.85 -1.53 7.46
N LEU A 117 -18.13 -2.53 6.60
CA LEU A 117 -19.45 -3.14 6.50
C LEU A 117 -19.90 -3.74 7.83
N TYR A 118 -19.01 -4.46 8.52
CA TYR A 118 -19.28 -5.03 9.84
C TYR A 118 -19.69 -3.96 10.86
N TYR A 119 -19.01 -2.82 10.92
CA TYR A 119 -19.39 -1.74 11.85
C TYR A 119 -20.64 -0.98 11.43
N VAL A 120 -20.92 -0.86 10.13
CA VAL A 120 -22.18 -0.29 9.65
C VAL A 120 -23.35 -1.18 10.09
N LEU A 121 -23.21 -2.51 10.02
CA LEU A 121 -24.23 -3.44 10.53
C LEU A 121 -24.40 -3.33 12.05
N LEU A 122 -23.31 -3.23 12.81
CA LEU A 122 -23.36 -3.04 14.26
C LEU A 122 -24.04 -1.72 14.66
N LEU A 123 -23.83 -0.64 13.90
CA LEU A 123 -24.46 0.66 14.13
C LEU A 123 -25.99 0.56 14.05
N LEU A 124 -26.51 -0.25 13.13
CA LEU A 124 -27.96 -0.47 12.98
C LEU A 124 -28.56 -1.24 14.15
N ILE A 125 -27.76 -2.06 14.85
CA ILE A 125 -28.21 -2.84 16.01
C ILE A 125 -28.15 -1.97 17.27
N ASN A 126 -26.98 -1.40 17.58
CA ASN A 126 -26.82 -0.48 18.70
C ASN A 126 -25.59 0.42 18.51
N PRO A 127 -25.75 1.75 18.53
CA PRO A 127 -24.65 2.69 18.32
C PRO A 127 -23.57 2.63 19.42
N ILE A 128 -23.84 2.06 20.60
CA ILE A 128 -22.84 1.98 21.67
C ILE A 128 -21.65 1.07 21.30
N TYR A 129 -21.86 0.09 20.42
CA TYR A 129 -20.81 -0.82 19.94
C TYR A 129 -19.78 -0.11 19.03
N LEU A 130 -20.09 1.09 18.52
CA LEU A 130 -19.11 1.90 17.78
C LEU A 130 -18.04 2.50 18.69
N PHE A 131 -18.39 2.83 19.93
CA PHE A 131 -17.45 3.46 20.86
C PHE A 131 -16.54 2.44 21.57
N SER A 132 -16.93 1.17 21.67
CA SER A 132 -16.06 0.12 22.22
C SER A 132 -14.91 -0.21 21.26
N GLY A 133 -13.69 -0.33 21.80
CA GLY A 133 -12.51 -0.74 21.01
C GLY A 133 -12.08 0.27 19.94
N ILE A 134 -12.39 1.57 20.12
CA ILE A 134 -12.11 2.65 19.14
C ILE A 134 -10.64 2.67 18.66
N LEU A 135 -9.69 2.38 19.56
CA LEU A 135 -8.26 2.38 19.24
C LEU A 135 -7.91 1.39 18.13
N TRP A 136 -8.45 0.17 18.20
CA TRP A 136 -8.21 -0.86 17.19
C TRP A 136 -8.83 -0.48 15.83
N LYS A 137 -10.00 0.15 15.85
CA LYS A 137 -10.69 0.60 14.63
C LYS A 137 -9.91 1.70 13.92
N ILE A 138 -9.41 2.67 14.68
CA ILE A 138 -8.56 3.75 14.16
C ILE A 138 -7.29 3.15 13.57
N LEU A 139 -6.63 2.23 14.27
CA LEU A 139 -5.43 1.56 13.78
C LEU A 139 -5.68 0.83 12.45
N ILE A 140 -6.81 0.14 12.31
CA ILE A 140 -7.19 -0.58 11.09
C ILE A 140 -7.47 0.39 9.93
N ILE A 141 -8.29 1.41 10.17
CA ILE A 141 -8.67 2.38 9.14
C ILE A 141 -7.45 3.17 8.67
N LEU A 142 -6.64 3.70 9.59
CA LEU A 142 -5.44 4.44 9.23
C LEU A 142 -4.41 3.50 8.60
N GLY A 143 -4.16 2.33 9.20
CA GLY A 143 -3.21 1.35 8.70
C GLY A 143 -3.50 0.89 7.27
N LEU A 144 -4.68 0.32 7.04
CA LEU A 144 -5.06 -0.21 5.72
C LEU A 144 -5.43 0.90 4.74
N GLY A 145 -6.11 1.95 5.21
CA GLY A 145 -6.52 3.08 4.37
C GLY A 145 -5.32 3.86 3.83
N TYR A 146 -4.39 4.29 4.69
CA TYR A 146 -3.17 4.96 4.20
C TYR A 146 -2.33 4.04 3.34
N GLY A 147 -2.23 2.75 3.69
CA GLY A 147 -1.58 1.75 2.84
C GLY A 147 -2.14 1.72 1.42
N TYR A 148 -3.47 1.65 1.29
CA TYR A 148 -4.15 1.61 0.00
C TYR A 148 -3.90 2.89 -0.83
N PHE A 149 -4.08 4.07 -0.22
CA PHE A 149 -3.85 5.34 -0.91
C PHE A 149 -2.39 5.49 -1.35
N SER A 150 -1.43 5.06 -0.52
CA SER A 150 -0.01 5.11 -0.87
C SER A 150 0.32 4.20 -2.05
N VAL A 151 -0.16 2.96 -2.04
CA VAL A 151 0.04 2.03 -3.16
C VAL A 151 -0.57 2.58 -4.45
N ARG A 152 -1.77 3.17 -4.38
CA ARG A 152 -2.38 3.81 -5.55
C ARG A 152 -1.56 4.98 -6.08
N LYS A 153 -0.99 5.80 -5.20
CA LYS A 153 -0.11 6.92 -5.56
C LYS A 153 1.17 6.41 -6.24
N SER A 154 1.83 5.39 -5.68
CA SER A 154 3.04 4.82 -6.27
C SER A 154 2.77 4.15 -7.62
N ASP A 155 1.68 3.40 -7.75
CA ASP A 155 1.29 2.77 -9.02
C ASP A 155 1.11 3.83 -10.12
N LYS A 156 0.45 4.96 -9.79
CA LYS A 156 0.28 6.07 -10.73
C LYS A 156 1.63 6.66 -11.15
N ILE A 157 2.50 6.98 -10.19
CA ILE A 157 3.85 7.52 -10.47
C ILE A 157 4.65 6.57 -11.36
N LEU A 158 4.65 5.27 -11.06
CA LEU A 158 5.41 4.27 -11.80
C LEU A 158 4.84 4.03 -13.20
N SER A 159 3.52 4.16 -13.38
CA SER A 159 2.89 4.08 -14.70
C SER A 159 3.21 5.28 -15.60
N GLU A 160 3.32 6.48 -15.02
CA GLU A 160 3.64 7.72 -15.72
C GLU A 160 5.15 7.87 -15.99
N ASN A 161 5.99 7.30 -15.11
CA ASN A 161 7.44 7.44 -15.15
C ASN A 161 8.13 6.06 -15.27
N LYS A 162 8.16 5.54 -16.50
CA LYS A 162 8.75 4.22 -16.81
C LYS A 162 10.23 4.11 -16.45
N TYR A 163 10.99 5.19 -16.59
CA TYR A 163 12.39 5.24 -16.19
C TYR A 163 12.55 5.03 -14.68
N LEU A 164 11.75 5.73 -13.87
CA LEU A 164 11.77 5.53 -12.43
C LEU A 164 11.33 4.11 -12.06
N ALA A 165 10.35 3.55 -12.77
CA ALA A 165 9.94 2.17 -12.58
C ALA A 165 11.08 1.18 -12.85
N SER A 166 11.86 1.34 -13.94
CA SER A 166 13.00 0.47 -14.21
C SER A 166 14.11 0.61 -13.16
N VAL A 167 14.41 1.83 -12.71
CA VAL A 167 15.46 2.09 -11.70
C VAL A 167 15.11 1.48 -10.34
N LEU A 168 13.83 1.49 -9.98
CA LEU A 168 13.34 0.94 -8.72
C LEU A 168 12.98 -0.55 -8.79
N GLY A 169 13.17 -1.21 -9.94
CA GLY A 169 12.85 -2.63 -10.11
C GLY A 169 11.35 -2.94 -10.21
N PHE A 170 10.51 -1.94 -10.51
CA PHE A 170 9.07 -2.08 -10.75
C PHE A 170 8.67 -2.07 -12.23
N GLY A 171 9.62 -1.74 -13.12
CA GLY A 171 9.41 -1.74 -14.56
C GLY A 171 9.41 -3.17 -15.10
N LYS A 172 8.23 -3.69 -15.43
CA LYS A 172 7.97 -4.92 -16.20
C LYS A 172 9.07 -6.00 -16.09
N ILE A 173 8.87 -6.93 -15.15
CA ILE A 173 8.96 -8.36 -15.51
C ILE A 173 7.67 -8.66 -16.30
N GLU A 174 7.58 -8.11 -17.51
CA GLU A 174 6.86 -8.78 -18.59
C GLU A 174 7.97 -9.43 -19.41
N ASN A 175 8.35 -10.64 -19.03
CA ASN A 175 9.09 -11.54 -19.90
C ASN A 175 8.64 -12.96 -19.60
N LYS A 176 7.79 -13.43 -20.52
CA LYS A 176 7.27 -14.79 -20.75
C LYS A 176 6.24 -15.34 -19.77
#